data_AF-A0AAN6UAA2-F1
#
_entry.id   AF-A0AAN6UAA2-F1
#
_cell.length_a   1.000
_cell.length_b   1.000
_cell.length_c   1.000
_cell.angle_alpha   90.00
_cell.angle_beta   90.00
_cell.angle_gamma   90.00
#
_symmetry.space_group_name_H-M   'P 1'
#
loop_
_entity.id
_entity.type
_entity.pdbx_description
1 polymer ?
#
loop_
_entity_poly.entity_id
_entity_poly.type
_entity_poly.pdbx_seq_one_letter_code
_entity_poly.pdbx_strand_id
1 'polypeptide(L)'
;MVKETKLYDILGVSPNATEQELKKAYKTGALKYHPDKNRNNPNAEQKFKEISHAYEILSDSQKRQIYDQYGEAGLEGGAGAGGGMAAEDLFAQFFGGGGLGGGLGGMFSGMNHPRGPTKAKTIHHVHQVSLEDIYRGKVSKLALQRSIICPKCEGRGGKEGAVRKCTTCDGHGMKTMMRQMGPMIQRFQTVCPDCNGEGELVKEKDRCKQCFGKKTVVDRKVLHVHVDRGVKSGTKVEFRGEGDQAPGILAGDVVFQIEQKPHPRFTRRDDDLLYHAEIDLVTALAGGTIYIEHLDDRWLSVDILPGEAIASETVKMIRGQGMPTYRHHDFGNMYIQFSVKFPEKNWTQDPAAFEVLRKVLPSPELINSPPAEAMTEPADLEDVDNTARGFNGAMEEDEEHEHHGERVQCASQ
;
A
#
# COMPACT_ATOMS: atom_id res chain seq x y z
N MET A 1 -1.71 -0.92 54.98
CA MET A 1 -0.26 -1.05 54.80
C MET A 1 -0.04 -2.02 53.66
N VAL A 2 0.85 -1.69 52.74
CA VAL A 2 1.14 -2.51 51.55
C VAL A 2 2.06 -3.67 51.96
N LYS A 3 1.82 -4.87 51.44
CA LYS A 3 2.59 -6.08 51.79
C LYS A 3 4.04 -6.04 51.26
N GLU A 4 4.25 -5.47 50.08
CA GLU A 4 5.57 -5.32 49.44
C GLU A 4 5.72 -3.94 48.76
N THR A 5 6.86 -3.28 48.92
CA THR A 5 7.11 -1.93 48.34
C THR A 5 7.90 -1.96 47.03
N LYS A 6 8.35 -3.13 46.58
CA LYS A 6 9.31 -3.31 45.49
C LYS A 6 8.92 -2.58 44.18
N LEU A 7 7.67 -2.66 43.75
CA LEU A 7 7.22 -1.98 42.52
C LEU A 7 7.13 -0.46 42.68
N TYR A 8 6.80 0.02 43.87
CA TYR A 8 6.79 1.45 44.20
C TYR A 8 8.21 2.02 44.26
N ASP A 9 9.15 1.23 44.80
CA ASP A 9 10.56 1.58 44.89
C ASP A 9 11.22 1.66 43.49
N ILE A 10 10.85 0.76 42.57
CA ILE A 10 11.31 0.77 41.16
C ILE A 10 10.86 2.04 40.43
N LEU A 11 9.63 2.50 40.66
CA LEU A 11 9.12 3.76 40.11
C LEU A 11 9.58 5.00 40.91
N GLY A 12 10.16 4.81 42.10
CA GLY A 12 10.58 5.88 42.99
C GLY A 12 9.41 6.69 43.57
N VAL A 13 8.27 6.05 43.81
CA VAL A 13 7.05 6.68 44.33
C VAL A 13 6.63 6.10 45.68
N SER A 14 5.83 6.84 46.44
CA SER A 14 5.25 6.34 47.70
C SER A 14 4.16 5.29 47.41
N PRO A 15 3.93 4.30 48.31
CA PRO A 15 2.79 3.37 48.20
C PRO A 15 1.42 4.05 48.15
N ASN A 16 1.31 5.28 48.69
CA ASN A 16 0.09 6.10 48.62
C ASN A 16 0.02 6.99 47.36
N ALA A 17 0.89 6.80 46.37
CA ALA A 17 0.95 7.64 45.18
C ALA A 17 -0.35 7.60 44.37
N THR A 18 -0.74 8.76 43.87
CA THR A 18 -1.87 8.93 42.96
C THR A 18 -1.54 8.41 41.55
N GLU A 19 -2.56 8.09 40.75
CA GLU A 19 -2.37 7.65 39.35
C GLU A 19 -1.56 8.67 38.51
N GLN A 20 -1.74 9.96 38.79
CA GLN A 20 -0.99 11.04 38.11
C GLN A 20 0.50 11.01 38.46
N GLU A 21 0.84 10.73 39.72
CA GLU A 21 2.22 10.59 40.17
C GLU A 21 2.89 9.35 39.59
N LEU A 22 2.17 8.22 39.52
CA LEU A 22 2.64 6.99 38.86
C LEU A 22 2.95 7.23 37.38
N LYS A 23 2.05 7.90 36.66
CA LYS A 23 2.24 8.23 35.24
C LYS A 23 3.41 9.18 35.01
N LYS A 24 3.60 10.15 35.91
CA LYS A 24 4.72 11.10 35.85
C LYS A 24 6.06 10.40 36.13
N ALA A 25 6.10 9.50 37.11
CA ALA A 25 7.27 8.71 37.45
C ALA A 25 7.67 7.78 36.30
N TYR A 26 6.71 7.04 35.72
CA TYR A 26 6.92 6.21 34.55
C TYR A 26 7.48 7.00 33.36
N LYS A 27 6.86 8.14 33.01
CA LYS A 27 7.32 8.97 31.89
C LYS A 27 8.76 9.46 32.09
N THR A 28 9.13 9.80 33.33
CA THR A 28 10.48 10.27 33.67
C THR A 28 11.49 9.11 33.60
N GLY A 29 11.14 7.93 34.12
CA GLY A 29 11.97 6.73 34.06
C GLY A 29 12.15 6.21 32.63
N ALA A 30 11.07 6.13 31.86
CA ALA A 30 11.07 5.67 30.47
C ALA A 30 11.93 6.56 29.56
N LEU A 31 11.90 7.89 29.75
CA LEU A 31 12.76 8.82 29.02
C LEU A 31 14.24 8.69 29.42
N LYS A 32 14.52 8.40 30.69
CA LYS A 32 15.89 8.28 31.22
C LYS A 32 16.57 6.99 30.75
N TYR A 33 15.82 5.89 30.69
CA TYR A 33 16.34 4.56 30.33
C TYR A 33 15.93 4.10 28.93
N HIS A 34 15.45 5.01 28.07
CA HIS A 34 15.06 4.67 26.71
C HIS A 34 16.23 4.05 25.93
N PRO A 35 16.03 2.94 25.18
CA PRO A 35 17.10 2.24 24.47
C PRO A 35 17.79 3.12 23.43
N ASP A 36 17.05 4.02 22.78
CA ASP A 36 17.59 4.94 21.78
C ASP A 36 18.60 5.96 22.37
N LYS A 37 18.41 6.38 23.63
CA LYS A 37 19.32 7.31 24.32
C LYS A 37 20.46 6.59 25.06
N ASN A 38 20.36 5.28 25.26
CA ASN A 38 21.28 4.48 26.07
C ASN A 38 21.79 3.23 25.33
N ARG A 39 22.13 3.37 24.05
CA ARG A 39 22.55 2.28 23.15
C ARG A 39 23.76 1.44 23.63
N ASN A 40 24.60 1.99 24.53
CA ASN A 40 25.85 1.36 24.97
C ASN A 40 25.81 0.85 26.42
N ASN A 41 24.67 0.89 27.10
CA ASN A 41 24.56 0.47 28.49
C ASN A 41 23.58 -0.72 28.64
N PRO A 42 24.07 -1.96 28.81
CA PRO A 42 23.21 -3.15 28.90
C PRO A 42 22.29 -3.12 30.14
N ASN A 43 22.66 -2.39 31.20
CA ASN A 43 21.83 -2.25 32.41
C ASN A 43 20.66 -1.27 32.23
N ALA A 44 20.68 -0.41 31.20
CA ALA A 44 19.57 0.52 30.94
C ALA A 44 18.34 -0.22 30.41
N GLU A 45 18.54 -1.25 29.60
CA GLU A 45 17.46 -2.08 29.07
C GLU A 45 16.73 -2.85 30.17
N GLN A 46 17.47 -3.45 31.11
CA GLN A 46 16.89 -4.14 32.26
C GLN A 46 16.05 -3.20 33.14
N LYS A 47 16.58 -2.01 33.45
CA LYS A 47 15.84 -1.00 34.22
C LYS A 47 14.60 -0.48 33.49
N PHE A 48 14.66 -0.35 32.17
CA PHE A 48 13.50 0.04 31.37
C PHE A 48 12.39 -1.02 31.40
N LYS A 49 12.76 -2.31 31.35
CA LYS A 49 11.83 -3.44 31.51
C LYS A 49 11.19 -3.44 32.90
N GLU A 50 11.98 -3.28 33.95
CA GLU A 50 11.49 -3.22 35.35
C GLU A 50 10.53 -2.05 35.58
N ILE A 51 10.85 -0.85 35.08
CA ILE A 51 10.00 0.34 35.19
C ILE A 51 8.67 0.16 34.44
N SER A 52 8.71 -0.50 33.29
CA SER A 52 7.50 -0.78 32.50
C SER A 52 6.60 -1.79 33.19
N HIS A 53 7.18 -2.87 33.74
CA HIS A 53 6.47 -3.88 34.51
C HIS A 53 5.82 -3.29 35.77
N ALA A 54 6.57 -2.47 36.53
CA ALA A 54 6.04 -1.81 37.72
C ALA A 54 4.88 -0.86 37.40
N TYR A 55 4.97 -0.10 36.30
CA TYR A 55 3.86 0.77 35.89
C TYR A 55 2.64 -0.01 35.40
N GLU A 56 2.80 -1.13 34.69
CA GLU A 56 1.67 -1.95 34.23
C GLU A 56 0.83 -2.47 35.41
N ILE A 57 1.49 -2.96 36.46
CA ILE A 57 0.80 -3.48 37.66
C ILE A 57 0.18 -2.34 38.47
N LEU A 58 0.91 -1.23 38.66
CA LEU A 58 0.46 -0.14 39.53
C LEU A 58 -0.55 0.82 38.86
N SER A 59 -0.62 0.84 37.52
CA SER A 59 -1.57 1.69 36.77
C SER A 59 -2.97 1.10 36.69
N ASP A 60 -3.12 -0.22 36.83
CA ASP A 60 -4.42 -0.89 36.90
C ASP A 60 -4.87 -0.97 38.36
N SER A 61 -6.06 -0.41 38.65
CA SER A 61 -6.57 -0.32 40.02
C SER A 61 -6.83 -1.69 40.66
N GLN A 62 -7.21 -2.70 39.87
CA GLN A 62 -7.46 -4.06 40.35
C GLN A 62 -6.14 -4.79 40.60
N LYS A 63 -5.18 -4.72 39.67
CA LYS A 63 -3.84 -5.34 39.84
C LYS A 63 -3.06 -4.70 40.99
N ARG A 64 -3.13 -3.37 41.13
CA ARG A 64 -2.54 -2.64 42.26
C ARG A 64 -3.12 -3.11 43.59
N GLN A 65 -4.44 -3.27 43.68
CA GLN A 65 -5.09 -3.73 44.90
C GLN A 65 -4.66 -5.16 45.27
N ILE A 66 -4.53 -6.05 44.29
CA ILE A 66 -4.05 -7.43 44.50
C ILE A 66 -2.59 -7.42 44.96
N TYR A 67 -1.74 -6.63 44.31
CA TYR A 67 -0.33 -6.45 44.70
C TYR A 67 -0.21 -5.89 46.12
N ASP A 68 -1.01 -4.88 46.46
CA ASP A 68 -0.96 -4.25 47.77
C ASP A 68 -1.37 -5.21 48.91
N GLN A 69 -2.31 -6.12 48.62
CA GLN A 69 -2.83 -7.09 49.59
C GLN A 69 -1.97 -8.37 49.68
N TYR A 70 -1.45 -8.87 48.56
CA TYR A 70 -0.87 -10.20 48.46
C TYR A 70 0.59 -10.24 48.01
N GLY A 71 1.18 -9.11 47.60
CA GLY A 71 2.54 -9.03 47.08
C GLY A 71 2.66 -9.60 45.67
N GLU A 72 3.88 -9.76 45.17
CA GLU A 72 4.17 -10.29 43.82
C GLU A 72 3.56 -11.70 43.61
N ALA A 73 3.52 -12.53 44.66
CA ALA A 73 2.89 -13.85 44.66
C ALA A 73 1.37 -13.84 44.38
N GLY A 74 0.68 -12.73 44.66
CA GLY A 74 -0.75 -12.57 44.36
C GLY A 74 -1.05 -12.36 42.88
N LEU A 75 -0.07 -11.90 42.11
CA LEU A 75 -0.18 -11.67 40.67
C LEU A 75 0.11 -12.96 39.88
N GLU A 76 0.93 -13.86 40.41
CA GLU A 76 1.26 -15.17 39.82
C GLU A 76 0.08 -16.17 39.88
N GLY A 77 -0.81 -16.04 40.86
CA GLY A 77 -1.94 -16.96 41.08
C GLY A 77 -3.16 -16.78 40.15
N GLY A 78 -3.10 -15.85 39.18
CA GLY A 78 -4.21 -15.54 38.27
C GLY A 78 -4.18 -16.22 36.91
N ALA A 79 -3.11 -16.94 36.57
CA ALA A 79 -2.98 -17.69 35.33
C ALA A 79 -3.17 -19.20 35.62
N GLY A 80 -4.30 -19.75 35.17
CA GLY A 80 -4.59 -21.17 35.34
C GLY A 80 -3.55 -22.07 34.70
N ALA A 81 -3.05 -23.01 35.51
CA ALA A 81 -2.56 -24.35 35.16
C ALA A 81 -1.82 -24.54 33.81
N GLY A 82 -0.50 -24.69 33.89
CA GLY A 82 0.24 -25.59 32.99
C GLY A 82 1.56 -25.06 32.44
N GLY A 83 2.66 -25.66 32.89
CA GLY A 83 3.89 -25.80 32.11
C GLY A 83 4.81 -24.58 32.08
N GLY A 84 6.04 -24.76 32.58
CA GLY A 84 7.11 -23.78 32.45
C GLY A 84 7.39 -23.50 30.98
N MET A 85 7.04 -22.30 30.53
CA MET A 85 7.55 -21.69 29.33
C MET A 85 7.93 -20.25 29.66
N ALA A 86 9.10 -19.87 29.18
CA ALA A 86 9.79 -18.65 29.54
C ALA A 86 8.98 -17.42 29.07
N ALA A 87 9.06 -16.33 29.84
CA ALA A 87 8.19 -15.16 29.74
C ALA A 87 8.33 -14.41 28.39
N GLU A 88 9.34 -14.75 27.60
CA GLU A 88 9.58 -14.21 26.27
C GLU A 88 8.52 -14.68 25.24
N ASP A 89 8.03 -15.91 25.35
CA ASP A 89 7.08 -16.50 24.39
C ASP A 89 5.63 -16.03 24.63
N LEU A 90 5.29 -15.69 25.87
CA LEU A 90 3.97 -15.17 26.22
C LEU A 90 3.78 -13.72 25.72
N PHE A 91 4.87 -12.95 25.63
CA PHE A 91 4.86 -11.57 25.16
C PHE A 91 4.76 -11.49 23.62
N ALA A 92 5.37 -12.43 22.91
CA ALA A 92 5.25 -12.56 21.45
C ALA A 92 3.81 -12.91 21.03
N GLN A 93 3.12 -13.75 21.81
CA GLN A 93 1.75 -14.19 21.51
C GLN A 93 0.68 -13.12 21.79
N PHE A 94 0.96 -12.15 22.67
CA PHE A 94 0.00 -11.09 23.01
C PHE A 94 0.19 -9.79 22.19
N PHE A 95 1.41 -9.49 21.72
CA PHE A 95 1.71 -8.26 20.96
C PHE A 95 2.17 -8.48 19.51
N GLY A 96 2.47 -9.72 19.09
CA GLY A 96 2.92 -10.06 17.73
C GLY A 96 1.78 -10.51 16.81
N GLY A 97 0.98 -9.56 16.32
CA GLY A 97 -0.01 -9.85 15.29
C GLY A 97 0.63 -10.30 13.98
N GLY A 98 0.30 -11.51 13.51
CA GLY A 98 0.59 -11.91 12.13
C GLY A 98 0.49 -13.41 11.83
N GLY A 99 -0.72 -13.91 11.60
CA GLY A 99 -0.95 -14.95 10.57
C GLY A 99 -1.08 -16.42 11.00
N LEU A 100 -2.24 -16.97 10.60
CA LEU A 100 -2.49 -18.36 10.20
C LEU A 100 -2.51 -19.51 11.23
N GLY A 101 -3.73 -20.02 11.47
CA GLY A 101 -4.01 -21.36 12.02
C GLY A 101 -4.24 -21.36 13.53
N GLY A 102 -5.38 -21.71 14.11
CA GLY A 102 -6.45 -22.58 13.67
C GLY A 102 -6.75 -23.54 14.83
N GLY A 103 -7.83 -23.30 15.57
CA GLY A 103 -8.42 -24.29 16.49
C GLY A 103 -8.35 -23.95 17.98
N LEU A 104 -9.51 -24.03 18.63
CA LEU A 104 -9.71 -24.27 20.08
C LEU A 104 -9.68 -23.10 21.10
N GLY A 105 -9.89 -21.84 20.72
CA GLY A 105 -9.99 -20.71 21.66
C GLY A 105 -11.38 -20.06 21.83
N GLY A 106 -12.43 -20.60 21.19
CA GLY A 106 -13.68 -19.87 20.93
C GLY A 106 -14.74 -19.82 22.03
N MET A 107 -14.48 -20.23 23.28
CA MET A 107 -15.57 -20.56 24.23
C MET A 107 -15.69 -19.70 25.49
N PHE A 108 -14.88 -18.65 25.69
CA PHE A 108 -14.90 -17.88 26.95
C PHE A 108 -14.77 -16.34 26.81
N SER A 109 -15.24 -15.74 25.71
CA SER A 109 -15.38 -14.28 25.61
C SER A 109 -16.81 -13.89 25.21
N GLY A 110 -17.72 -14.07 26.18
CA GLY A 110 -19.13 -13.64 26.13
C GLY A 110 -19.36 -12.29 26.80
N MET A 111 -18.42 -11.34 26.70
CA MET A 111 -18.62 -9.99 27.22
C MET A 111 -19.56 -9.23 26.28
N ASN A 112 -20.81 -9.12 26.72
CA ASN A 112 -21.96 -8.55 26.04
C ASN A 112 -21.84 -7.01 25.90
N HIS A 113 -20.82 -6.52 25.18
CA HIS A 113 -20.81 -5.15 24.70
C HIS A 113 -21.89 -5.03 23.61
N PRO A 114 -22.85 -4.11 23.72
CA PRO A 114 -23.77 -3.81 22.64
C PRO A 114 -22.94 -3.43 21.42
N ARG A 115 -22.79 -4.35 20.46
CA ARG A 115 -22.18 -4.05 19.17
C ARG A 115 -23.04 -2.95 18.58
N GLY A 116 -22.47 -1.75 18.45
CA GLY A 116 -23.10 -0.67 17.70
C GLY A 116 -23.51 -1.18 16.32
N PRO A 117 -24.48 -0.50 15.66
CA PRO A 117 -24.95 -0.90 14.35
C PRO A 117 -23.77 -1.14 13.41
N THR A 118 -23.77 -2.28 12.74
CA THR A 118 -22.67 -2.67 11.87
C THR A 118 -22.55 -1.65 10.74
N LYS A 119 -21.33 -1.23 10.42
CA LYS A 119 -21.05 -0.33 9.29
C LYS A 119 -20.82 -1.17 8.03
N ALA A 120 -21.34 -0.71 6.90
CA ALA A 120 -21.08 -1.33 5.61
C ALA A 120 -19.60 -1.23 5.24
N LYS A 121 -19.15 -2.12 4.35
CA LYS A 121 -17.75 -2.14 3.90
C LYS A 121 -17.39 -0.85 3.17
N THR A 122 -16.16 -0.38 3.38
CA THR A 122 -15.61 0.79 2.67
C THR A 122 -15.37 0.44 1.20
N ILE A 123 -15.77 1.34 0.30
CA ILE A 123 -15.54 1.21 -1.13
C ILE A 123 -14.22 1.90 -1.48
N HIS A 124 -13.30 1.17 -2.12
CA HIS A 124 -12.02 1.70 -2.58
C HIS A 124 -12.06 1.91 -4.09
N HIS A 125 -11.81 3.14 -4.54
CA HIS A 125 -11.71 3.48 -5.96
C HIS A 125 -10.35 4.08 -6.27
N VAL A 126 -9.71 3.57 -7.31
CA VAL A 126 -8.47 4.17 -7.84
C VAL A 126 -8.86 5.27 -8.81
N HIS A 127 -8.45 6.51 -8.52
CA HIS A 127 -8.63 7.66 -9.40
C HIS A 127 -7.32 7.97 -10.11
N GLN A 128 -7.26 7.68 -11.40
CA GLN A 128 -6.07 7.93 -12.21
C GLN A 128 -6.02 9.38 -12.68
N VAL A 129 -4.97 10.11 -12.30
CA VAL A 129 -4.79 11.53 -12.58
C VAL A 129 -3.52 11.75 -13.40
N SER A 130 -3.57 12.68 -14.37
CA SER A 130 -2.41 13.02 -15.18
C SER A 130 -1.41 13.88 -14.38
N LEU A 131 -0.16 13.93 -14.84
CA LEU A 131 0.90 14.66 -14.14
C LEU A 131 0.67 16.19 -14.18
N GLU A 132 0.09 16.69 -15.27
CA GLU A 132 -0.31 18.09 -15.48
C GLU A 132 -1.44 18.50 -14.54
N ASP A 133 -2.44 17.62 -14.38
CA ASP A 133 -3.55 17.83 -13.44
C ASP A 133 -3.04 17.89 -11.98
N ILE A 134 -2.05 17.06 -11.63
CA ILE A 134 -1.40 17.09 -10.31
C ILE A 134 -0.54 18.35 -10.13
N TYR A 135 0.09 18.84 -11.20
CA TYR A 135 0.89 20.07 -11.18
C TYR A 135 0.02 21.31 -10.95
N ARG A 136 -1.07 21.46 -11.71
CA ARG A 136 -1.96 22.64 -11.62
C ARG A 136 -2.99 22.54 -10.50
N GLY A 137 -3.30 21.33 -10.06
CA GLY A 137 -4.43 21.02 -9.17
C GLY A 137 -5.75 21.03 -9.94
N LYS A 138 -6.65 20.11 -9.61
CA LYS A 138 -7.91 19.91 -10.32
C LYS A 138 -9.01 19.37 -9.43
N VAL A 139 -10.25 19.79 -9.68
CA VAL A 139 -11.43 19.17 -9.07
C VAL A 139 -12.01 18.15 -10.03
N SER A 140 -11.85 16.86 -9.71
CA SER A 140 -12.35 15.76 -10.53
C SER A 140 -13.78 15.40 -10.12
N LYS A 141 -14.69 15.33 -11.09
CA LYS A 141 -16.08 14.90 -10.87
C LYS A 141 -16.18 13.41 -11.16
N LEU A 142 -16.33 12.58 -10.13
CA LEU A 142 -16.44 11.13 -10.26
C LEU A 142 -17.85 10.69 -9.94
N ALA A 143 -18.48 9.97 -10.87
CA ALA A 143 -19.78 9.38 -10.63
C ALA A 143 -19.61 8.01 -9.96
N LEU A 144 -20.15 7.87 -8.75
CA LEU A 144 -20.21 6.62 -8.01
C LEU A 144 -21.63 6.06 -8.08
N GLN A 145 -21.74 4.77 -8.35
CA GLN A 145 -22.98 4.02 -8.13
C GLN A 145 -22.93 3.39 -6.75
N ARG A 146 -23.95 3.65 -5.94
CA ARG A 146 -24.05 3.11 -4.59
C ARG A 146 -25.47 2.62 -4.32
N SER A 147 -25.60 1.65 -3.42
CA SER A 147 -26.90 1.21 -2.93
C SER A 147 -27.36 2.15 -1.82
N ILE A 148 -28.49 2.82 -2.00
CA ILE A 148 -29.15 3.59 -0.93
C ILE A 148 -30.41 2.88 -0.48
N ILE A 149 -30.86 3.20 0.74
CA ILE A 149 -32.18 2.80 1.21
C ILE A 149 -33.23 3.38 0.26
N CYS A 150 -34.19 2.56 -0.17
CA CYS A 150 -35.21 2.98 -1.13
C CYS A 150 -35.99 4.19 -0.57
N PRO A 151 -35.97 5.35 -1.22
CA PRO A 151 -36.58 6.57 -0.69
C PRO A 151 -38.11 6.47 -0.61
N LYS A 152 -38.74 5.60 -1.42
CA LYS A 152 -40.21 5.42 -1.42
C LYS A 152 -40.75 4.52 -0.32
N CYS A 153 -39.96 3.60 0.21
CA CYS A 153 -40.39 2.69 1.27
C CYS A 153 -39.52 2.75 2.53
N GLU A 154 -38.50 3.61 2.53
CA GLU A 154 -37.59 3.85 3.66
C GLU A 154 -36.98 2.55 4.20
N GLY A 155 -36.70 1.61 3.30
CA GLY A 155 -36.09 0.32 3.67
C GLY A 155 -37.08 -0.73 4.18
N ARG A 156 -38.38 -0.47 4.16
CA ARG A 156 -39.42 -1.44 4.56
C ARG A 156 -39.67 -2.53 3.51
N GLY A 157 -39.48 -2.21 2.22
CA GLY A 157 -39.66 -3.16 1.11
C GLY A 157 -41.11 -3.30 0.59
N GLY A 158 -42.09 -2.77 1.33
CA GLY A 158 -43.49 -2.71 0.93
C GLY A 158 -44.18 -1.42 1.37
N LYS A 159 -45.50 -1.35 1.15
CA LYS A 159 -46.35 -0.30 1.73
C LYS A 159 -46.34 -0.36 3.27
N GLU A 160 -46.69 0.75 3.91
CA GLU A 160 -46.82 0.80 5.37
C GLU A 160 -47.79 -0.28 5.87
N GLY A 161 -47.38 -1.05 6.88
CA GLY A 161 -48.18 -2.15 7.45
C GLY A 161 -48.33 -3.40 6.58
N ALA A 162 -47.79 -3.41 5.35
CA ALA A 162 -47.86 -4.58 4.47
C ALA A 162 -46.79 -5.66 4.79
N VAL A 163 -45.74 -5.27 5.51
CA VAL A 163 -44.65 -6.16 5.93
C VAL A 163 -45.12 -6.98 7.13
N ARG A 164 -45.09 -8.31 7.01
CA ARG A 164 -45.46 -9.24 8.09
C ARG A 164 -44.27 -10.12 8.44
N LYS A 165 -44.12 -10.49 9.70
CA LYS A 165 -43.10 -11.48 10.10
C LYS A 165 -43.41 -12.83 9.45
N CYS A 166 -42.37 -13.53 9.01
CA CYS A 166 -42.51 -14.88 8.47
C CYS A 166 -42.94 -15.84 9.57
N THR A 167 -44.05 -16.54 9.37
CA THR A 167 -44.60 -17.51 10.35
C THR A 167 -43.80 -18.81 10.44
N THR A 168 -43.04 -19.16 9.40
CA THR A 168 -42.29 -20.40 9.34
C THR A 168 -40.95 -20.34 10.08
N CYS A 169 -40.40 -19.14 10.24
CA CYS A 169 -39.13 -18.90 10.95
C CYS A 169 -39.24 -17.85 12.06
N ASP A 170 -40.45 -17.38 12.39
CA ASP A 170 -40.73 -16.35 13.41
C ASP A 170 -39.87 -15.08 13.31
N GLY A 171 -39.45 -14.72 12.08
CA GLY A 171 -38.58 -13.56 11.84
C GLY A 171 -37.08 -13.85 11.88
N HIS A 172 -36.66 -15.08 12.15
CA HIS A 172 -35.25 -15.47 12.22
C HIS A 172 -34.59 -15.68 10.84
N GLY A 173 -35.38 -15.80 9.76
CA GLY A 173 -34.87 -15.99 8.39
C GLY A 173 -34.23 -17.37 8.12
N MET A 174 -34.00 -18.18 9.15
CA MET A 174 -33.38 -19.49 9.05
C MET A 174 -34.21 -20.55 9.78
N LYS A 175 -34.16 -21.78 9.30
CA LYS A 175 -34.86 -22.94 9.87
C LYS A 175 -33.86 -24.07 10.11
N THR A 176 -33.91 -24.66 11.30
CA THR A 176 -33.07 -25.80 11.66
C THR A 176 -33.69 -27.07 11.09
N MET A 177 -33.02 -27.70 10.12
CA MET A 177 -33.42 -28.98 9.55
C MET A 177 -32.60 -30.09 10.20
N MET A 178 -33.25 -31.15 10.68
CA MET A 178 -32.57 -32.32 11.20
C MET A 178 -32.39 -33.31 10.06
N ARG A 179 -31.14 -33.66 9.74
CA ARG A 179 -30.85 -34.77 8.81
C ARG A 179 -30.15 -35.86 9.59
N GLN A 180 -30.77 -37.03 9.58
CA GLN A 180 -30.20 -38.22 10.19
C GLN A 180 -29.16 -38.80 9.23
N MET A 181 -27.89 -38.76 9.63
CA MET A 181 -26.79 -39.40 8.92
C MET A 181 -26.38 -40.63 9.72
N GLY A 182 -27.14 -41.71 9.55
CA GLY A 182 -26.95 -42.95 10.31
C GLY A 182 -27.38 -42.82 11.78
N PRO A 183 -26.58 -43.31 12.75
CA PRO A 183 -26.95 -43.28 14.18
C PRO A 183 -26.84 -41.89 14.83
N MET A 184 -26.35 -40.87 14.12
CA MET A 184 -26.16 -39.52 14.64
C MET A 184 -27.12 -38.52 13.95
N ILE A 185 -27.89 -37.79 14.76
CA ILE A 185 -28.79 -36.73 14.28
C ILE A 185 -28.02 -35.41 14.31
N GLN A 186 -27.69 -34.87 13.14
CA GLN A 186 -27.07 -33.55 13.02
C GLN A 186 -28.13 -32.51 12.63
N ARG A 187 -28.19 -31.42 13.41
CA ARG A 187 -29.00 -30.25 13.12
C ARG A 187 -28.18 -29.32 12.23
N PHE A 188 -28.63 -29.06 11.01
CA PHE A 188 -28.02 -28.07 10.14
C PHE A 188 -29.03 -26.94 9.87
N GLN A 189 -28.54 -25.71 9.86
CA GLN A 189 -29.35 -24.51 9.70
C GLN A 189 -29.44 -24.18 8.20
N THR A 190 -30.66 -24.14 7.67
CA THR A 190 -30.94 -23.80 6.27
C THR A 190 -31.70 -22.48 6.22
N VAL A 191 -31.53 -21.70 5.15
CA VAL A 191 -32.35 -20.51 4.91
C VAL A 191 -33.84 -20.89 4.81
N CYS A 192 -34.72 -20.09 5.42
CA CYS A 192 -36.15 -20.36 5.38
C CYS A 192 -36.66 -20.18 3.94
N PRO A 193 -37.31 -21.18 3.31
CA PRO A 193 -37.72 -21.12 1.92
C PRO A 193 -38.86 -20.12 1.67
N ASP A 194 -39.67 -19.81 2.68
CA ASP A 194 -40.80 -18.89 2.52
C ASP A 194 -40.36 -17.43 2.48
N CYS A 195 -39.33 -17.05 3.26
CA CYS A 195 -38.83 -15.67 3.33
C CYS A 195 -37.43 -15.48 2.72
N ASN A 196 -36.81 -16.54 2.17
CA ASN A 196 -35.47 -16.53 1.59
C ASN A 196 -34.39 -15.87 2.47
N GLY A 197 -34.50 -15.99 3.80
CA GLY A 197 -33.54 -15.38 4.72
C GLY A 197 -33.91 -13.98 5.22
N GLU A 198 -34.92 -13.31 4.66
CA GLU A 198 -35.28 -11.94 5.08
C GLU A 198 -36.04 -11.88 6.41
N GLY A 199 -36.65 -12.99 6.86
CA GLY A 199 -37.46 -13.05 8.08
C GLY A 199 -38.82 -12.34 7.99
N GLU A 200 -39.05 -11.57 6.93
CA GLU A 200 -40.28 -10.85 6.66
C GLU A 200 -40.90 -11.31 5.34
N LEU A 201 -42.22 -11.18 5.24
CA LEU A 201 -43.03 -11.51 4.07
C LEU A 201 -43.81 -10.27 3.65
N VAL A 202 -43.68 -9.94 2.36
CA VAL A 202 -44.46 -8.88 1.72
C VAL A 202 -45.24 -9.50 0.56
N LYS A 203 -46.57 -9.36 0.59
CA LYS A 203 -47.44 -9.78 -0.52
C LYS A 203 -47.03 -9.07 -1.79
N GLU A 204 -47.05 -9.78 -2.92
CA GLU A 204 -46.56 -9.27 -4.20
C GLU A 204 -47.21 -7.94 -4.63
N LYS A 205 -48.52 -7.79 -4.40
CA LYS A 205 -49.30 -6.57 -4.69
C LYS A 205 -48.87 -5.35 -3.85
N ASP A 206 -48.27 -5.59 -2.70
CA ASP A 206 -47.89 -4.56 -1.73
C ASP A 206 -46.38 -4.32 -1.69
N ARG A 207 -45.60 -5.01 -2.54
CA ARG A 207 -44.18 -4.74 -2.74
C ARG A 207 -43.99 -3.34 -3.30
N CYS A 208 -42.92 -2.68 -2.86
CA CYS A 208 -42.56 -1.38 -3.38
C CYS A 208 -42.24 -1.49 -4.88
N LYS A 209 -42.85 -0.64 -5.71
CA LYS A 209 -42.64 -0.65 -7.17
C LYS A 209 -41.23 -0.24 -7.61
N GLN A 210 -40.44 0.39 -6.73
CA GLN A 210 -39.11 0.88 -7.07
C GLN A 210 -37.99 -0.11 -6.70
N CYS A 211 -38.07 -0.73 -5.52
CA CYS A 211 -37.08 -1.73 -5.08
C CYS A 211 -37.55 -3.18 -5.26
N PHE A 212 -38.81 -3.40 -5.64
CA PHE A 212 -39.42 -4.73 -5.83
C PHE A 212 -39.28 -5.65 -4.61
N GLY A 213 -39.29 -5.09 -3.40
CA GLY A 213 -39.08 -5.83 -2.15
C GLY A 213 -37.64 -5.83 -1.64
N LYS A 214 -36.63 -5.46 -2.45
CA LYS A 214 -35.20 -5.49 -2.08
C LYS A 214 -34.77 -4.46 -1.03
N LYS A 215 -35.65 -3.54 -0.63
CA LYS A 215 -35.43 -2.46 0.36
C LYS A 215 -34.37 -1.41 -0.03
N THR A 216 -33.48 -1.68 -0.98
CA THR A 216 -32.45 -0.77 -1.50
C THR A 216 -32.65 -0.46 -3.00
N VAL A 217 -32.06 0.64 -3.46
CA VAL A 217 -32.02 1.05 -4.88
C VAL A 217 -30.63 1.56 -5.22
N VAL A 218 -30.20 1.39 -6.47
CA VAL A 218 -28.91 1.94 -6.93
C VAL A 218 -29.10 3.42 -7.26
N ASP A 219 -28.33 4.27 -6.60
CA ASP A 219 -28.26 5.72 -6.79
C ASP A 219 -26.92 6.09 -7.43
N ARG A 220 -26.97 7.01 -8.40
CA ARG A 220 -25.79 7.53 -9.09
C ARG A 220 -25.49 8.92 -8.56
N LYS A 221 -24.48 9.03 -7.68
CA LYS A 221 -24.05 10.30 -7.10
C LYS A 221 -22.72 10.76 -7.69
N VAL A 222 -22.61 12.05 -7.99
CA VAL A 222 -21.36 12.66 -8.43
C VAL A 222 -20.63 13.24 -7.21
N LEU A 223 -19.42 12.74 -6.95
CA LEU A 223 -18.53 13.23 -5.90
C LEU A 223 -17.46 14.12 -6.52
N HIS A 224 -17.14 15.22 -5.85
CA HIS A 224 -16.10 16.16 -6.24
C HIS A 224 -14.83 15.84 -5.48
N VAL A 225 -13.89 15.16 -6.13
CA VAL A 225 -12.58 14.83 -5.57
C VAL A 225 -11.62 15.97 -5.85
N HIS A 226 -11.17 16.63 -4.79
CA HIS A 226 -10.16 17.67 -4.87
C HIS A 226 -8.78 17.03 -4.99
N VAL A 227 -8.14 17.24 -6.14
CA VAL A 227 -6.74 16.87 -6.38
C VAL A 227 -5.92 18.14 -6.17
N ASP A 228 -5.32 18.24 -5.00
CA ASP A 228 -4.45 19.35 -4.64
C ASP A 228 -3.14 19.30 -5.44
N ARG A 229 -2.50 20.47 -5.56
CA ARG A 229 -1.21 20.63 -6.22
C ARG A 229 -0.14 19.80 -5.53
N GLY A 230 0.65 19.07 -6.32
CA GLY A 230 1.79 18.32 -5.79
C GLY A 230 1.43 17.04 -5.05
N VAL A 231 0.15 16.64 -5.02
CA VAL A 231 -0.28 15.44 -4.32
C VAL A 231 0.52 14.22 -4.78
N LYS A 232 0.98 13.40 -3.83
CA LYS A 232 1.76 12.19 -4.13
C LYS A 232 0.84 11.05 -4.58
N SER A 233 1.36 10.18 -5.45
CA SER A 233 0.66 8.95 -5.81
C SER A 233 0.42 8.09 -4.57
N GLY A 234 -0.76 7.48 -4.45
CA GLY A 234 -1.21 6.74 -3.27
C GLY A 234 -1.95 7.57 -2.22
N THR A 235 -2.07 8.89 -2.39
CA THR A 235 -2.84 9.74 -1.45
C THR A 235 -4.31 9.35 -1.44
N LYS A 236 -4.89 9.23 -0.24
CA LYS A 236 -6.28 8.80 -0.04
C LYS A 236 -7.18 10.00 0.30
N VAL A 237 -8.28 10.12 -0.42
CA VAL A 237 -9.35 11.10 -0.19
C VAL A 237 -10.59 10.36 0.27
N GLU A 238 -11.02 10.62 1.51
CA GLU A 238 -12.10 9.89 2.17
C GLU A 238 -13.41 10.69 2.16
N PHE A 239 -14.50 10.04 1.75
CA PHE A 239 -15.86 10.55 1.79
C PHE A 239 -16.68 9.70 2.78
N ARG A 240 -16.93 10.27 3.96
CA ARG A 240 -17.59 9.56 5.06
C ARG A 240 -19.07 9.36 4.79
N GLY A 241 -19.56 8.13 4.99
CA GLY A 241 -20.98 7.78 4.84
C GLY A 241 -21.51 7.85 3.39
N GLU A 242 -20.63 8.00 2.40
CA GLU A 242 -21.02 8.07 1.00
C GLU A 242 -21.06 6.69 0.30
N GLY A 243 -20.74 5.61 1.02
CA GLY A 243 -20.73 4.25 0.51
C GLY A 243 -22.10 3.58 0.46
N ASP A 244 -22.11 2.25 0.36
CA ASP A 244 -23.34 1.45 0.30
C ASP A 244 -24.10 1.49 1.64
N GLN A 245 -25.43 1.48 1.53
CA GLN A 245 -26.38 1.45 2.63
C GLN A 245 -27.23 0.18 2.54
N ALA A 246 -27.54 -0.40 3.69
CA ALA A 246 -28.48 -1.50 3.78
C ALA A 246 -29.37 -1.34 5.03
N PRO A 247 -30.59 -1.91 5.05
CA PRO A 247 -31.46 -1.84 6.21
C PRO A 247 -30.76 -2.41 7.46
N GLY A 248 -30.69 -1.61 8.54
CA GLY A 248 -30.04 -2.00 9.80
C GLY A 248 -28.51 -1.88 9.80
N ILE A 249 -27.89 -1.43 8.71
CA ILE A 249 -26.44 -1.25 8.56
C ILE A 249 -26.15 0.22 8.24
N LEU A 250 -25.19 0.81 8.95
CA LEU A 250 -24.74 2.19 8.68
C LEU A 250 -23.99 2.28 7.35
N ALA A 251 -24.13 3.41 6.66
CA ALA A 251 -23.43 3.67 5.41
C ALA A 251 -21.91 3.51 5.55
N GLY A 252 -21.30 2.83 4.59
CA GLY A 252 -19.84 2.72 4.48
C GLY A 252 -19.20 4.05 4.07
N ASP A 253 -17.86 4.11 4.09
CA ASP A 253 -17.13 5.24 3.52
C ASP A 253 -16.71 4.92 2.08
N VAL A 254 -16.37 5.97 1.32
CA VAL A 254 -15.75 5.83 0.00
C VAL A 254 -14.37 6.44 0.08
N VAL A 255 -13.35 5.68 -0.32
CA VAL A 255 -11.97 6.14 -0.32
C VAL A 255 -11.47 6.15 -1.77
N PHE A 256 -11.14 7.33 -2.26
CA PHE A 256 -10.46 7.48 -3.53
C PHE A 256 -8.95 7.49 -3.30
N GLN A 257 -8.24 6.56 -3.92
CA GLN A 257 -6.79 6.56 -3.96
C GLN A 257 -6.34 7.21 -5.26
N ILE A 258 -5.62 8.34 -5.15
CA ILE A 258 -5.08 9.06 -6.30
C ILE A 258 -3.87 8.29 -6.82
N GLU A 259 -3.90 7.90 -8.09
CA GLU A 259 -2.76 7.28 -8.78
C GLU A 259 -2.33 8.13 -9.97
N GLN A 260 -1.02 8.36 -10.06
CA GLN A 260 -0.44 9.09 -11.17
C GLN A 260 -0.39 8.22 -12.43
N LYS A 261 -0.89 8.75 -13.55
CA LYS A 261 -0.71 8.15 -14.87
C LYS A 261 0.74 8.31 -15.35
N PRO A 262 1.30 7.29 -16.04
CA PRO A 262 2.55 7.46 -16.78
C PRO A 262 2.44 8.65 -17.75
N HIS A 263 3.49 9.47 -17.81
CA HIS A 263 3.53 10.64 -18.69
C HIS A 263 4.59 10.44 -19.78
N PRO A 264 4.32 10.81 -21.05
CA PRO A 264 5.22 10.51 -22.17
C PRO A 264 6.55 11.24 -22.11
N ARG A 265 6.60 12.46 -21.54
CA ARG A 265 7.82 13.30 -21.53
C ARG A 265 8.56 13.34 -20.20
N PHE A 266 7.87 13.03 -19.09
CA PHE A 266 8.35 13.34 -17.76
C PHE A 266 8.16 12.16 -16.85
N THR A 267 9.21 11.84 -16.09
CA THR A 267 9.16 10.84 -15.02
C THR A 267 9.27 11.57 -13.69
N ARG A 268 8.21 11.50 -12.88
CA ARG A 268 8.21 12.12 -11.54
C ARG A 268 8.98 11.26 -10.56
N ARG A 269 9.89 11.87 -9.80
CA ARG A 269 10.55 11.27 -8.62
C ARG A 269 10.34 12.20 -7.43
N ASP A 270 9.40 11.84 -6.56
CA ASP A 270 8.93 12.71 -5.48
C ASP A 270 8.52 14.10 -5.97
N ASP A 271 9.24 15.14 -5.60
CA ASP A 271 8.96 16.52 -5.98
C ASP A 271 9.80 16.98 -7.19
N ASP A 272 10.68 16.11 -7.68
CA ASP A 272 11.52 16.37 -8.85
C ASP A 272 10.95 15.72 -10.12
N LEU A 273 11.33 16.30 -11.27
CA LEU A 273 10.94 15.82 -12.60
C LEU A 273 12.19 15.39 -13.38
N LEU A 274 12.15 14.21 -14.00
CA LEU A 274 13.15 13.77 -14.95
C LEU A 274 12.60 13.93 -16.37
N TYR A 275 13.37 14.59 -17.22
CA TYR A 275 13.09 14.78 -18.64
C TYR A 275 14.20 14.14 -19.47
N HIS A 276 13.83 13.34 -20.47
CA HIS A 276 14.78 12.75 -21.41
C HIS A 276 14.85 13.65 -22.65
N ALA A 277 15.98 14.33 -22.83
CA ALA A 277 16.22 15.22 -23.95
C ALA A 277 17.10 14.52 -24.99
N GLU A 278 16.61 14.40 -26.21
CA GLU A 278 17.41 13.96 -27.34
C GLU A 278 17.99 15.17 -28.05
N ILE A 279 19.32 15.24 -28.16
CA ILE A 279 20.03 16.35 -28.79
C ILE A 279 20.96 15.83 -29.89
N ASP A 280 21.15 16.63 -30.94
CA ASP A 280 22.10 16.30 -32.01
C ASP A 280 23.54 16.46 -31.53
N LEU A 281 24.46 15.69 -32.11
CA LEU A 281 25.90 15.76 -31.81
C LEU A 281 26.47 17.18 -31.97
N VAL A 282 25.99 17.93 -32.96
CA VAL A 282 26.41 19.33 -33.17
C VAL A 282 26.01 20.19 -31.97
N THR A 283 24.76 20.09 -31.52
CA THR A 283 24.25 20.83 -30.35
C THR A 283 24.98 20.43 -29.07
N ALA A 284 25.33 19.13 -28.94
CA ALA A 284 26.06 18.62 -27.80
C ALA A 284 27.49 19.20 -27.69
N LEU A 285 28.16 19.44 -28.82
CA LEU A 285 29.55 19.93 -28.87
C LEU A 285 29.66 21.45 -29.02
N ALA A 286 28.96 22.00 -30.01
CA ALA A 286 29.01 23.40 -30.40
C ALA A 286 28.01 24.29 -29.64
N GLY A 287 27.18 23.71 -28.78
CA GLY A 287 26.13 24.41 -28.06
C GLY A 287 24.90 24.70 -28.93
N GLY A 288 23.88 25.26 -28.29
CA GLY A 288 22.59 25.55 -28.91
C GLY A 288 21.49 25.67 -27.87
N THR A 289 20.25 25.88 -28.31
CA THR A 289 19.10 26.02 -27.41
C THR A 289 18.15 24.85 -27.61
N ILE A 290 17.73 24.23 -26.51
CA ILE A 290 16.64 23.24 -26.50
C ILE A 290 15.38 23.88 -25.93
N TYR A 291 14.23 23.48 -26.45
CA TYR A 291 12.92 23.96 -26.00
C TYR A 291 12.15 22.80 -25.38
N ILE A 292 11.72 22.99 -24.13
CA ILE A 292 11.01 21.97 -23.35
C ILE A 292 9.62 22.49 -23.01
N GLU A 293 8.58 21.77 -23.44
CA GLU A 293 7.20 22.06 -23.06
C GLU A 293 6.92 21.48 -21.67
N HIS A 294 6.70 22.37 -20.69
CA HIS A 294 6.45 22.04 -19.29
C HIS A 294 5.00 21.54 -19.07
N LEU A 295 4.70 21.10 -17.84
CA LEU A 295 3.37 20.60 -17.41
C LEU A 295 2.30 21.69 -17.35
N ASP A 296 2.69 22.96 -17.36
CA ASP A 296 1.81 24.13 -17.36
C ASP A 296 1.64 24.81 -18.73
N ASP A 297 1.99 24.10 -19.81
CA ASP A 297 2.00 24.58 -21.20
C ASP A 297 3.01 25.70 -21.49
N ARG A 298 3.87 26.07 -20.53
CA ARG A 298 4.96 27.01 -20.78
C ARG A 298 6.12 26.30 -21.47
N TRP A 299 6.82 27.04 -22.31
CA TRP A 299 8.04 26.58 -22.96
C TRP A 299 9.26 27.11 -22.22
N LEU A 300 10.16 26.21 -21.83
CA LEU A 300 11.45 26.55 -21.23
C LEU A 300 12.52 26.51 -22.34
N SER A 301 13.22 27.63 -22.53
CA SER A 301 14.44 27.68 -23.33
C SER A 301 15.64 27.34 -22.45
N VAL A 302 16.38 26.29 -22.81
CA VAL A 302 17.57 25.86 -22.08
C VAL A 302 18.76 25.97 -23.03
N ASP A 303 19.67 26.86 -22.69
CA ASP A 303 20.87 27.10 -23.49
C ASP A 303 22.00 26.17 -23.06
N ILE A 304 22.56 25.47 -24.03
CA ILE A 304 23.77 24.67 -23.91
C ILE A 304 24.91 25.54 -24.41
N LEU A 305 25.88 25.83 -23.54
CA LEU A 305 26.98 26.70 -23.90
C LEU A 305 27.96 25.99 -24.84
N PRO A 306 28.45 26.66 -25.89
CA PRO A 306 29.50 26.10 -26.75
C PRO A 306 30.73 25.68 -25.95
N GLY A 307 31.23 24.46 -26.19
CA GLY A 307 32.40 23.92 -25.49
C GLY A 307 32.12 23.29 -24.12
N GLU A 308 30.88 23.32 -23.62
CA GLU A 308 30.49 22.56 -22.42
C GLU A 308 30.52 21.04 -22.66
N ALA A 309 30.41 20.62 -23.93
CA ALA A 309 30.46 19.24 -24.40
C ALA A 309 29.59 18.27 -23.59
N ILE A 310 28.32 18.14 -23.96
CA ILE A 310 27.39 17.23 -23.29
C ILE A 310 27.61 15.80 -23.81
N ALA A 311 28.12 14.92 -22.95
CA ALA A 311 28.19 13.49 -23.25
C ALA A 311 26.81 12.82 -23.14
N SER A 312 26.64 11.68 -23.81
CA SER A 312 25.43 10.86 -23.63
C SER A 312 25.28 10.44 -22.16
N GLU A 313 24.03 10.35 -21.69
CA GLU A 313 23.63 10.05 -20.31
C GLU A 313 24.02 11.09 -19.26
N THR A 314 24.61 12.23 -19.65
CA THR A 314 24.87 13.35 -18.74
C THR A 314 23.55 13.90 -18.20
N VAL A 315 23.53 14.28 -16.91
CA VAL A 315 22.34 14.84 -16.25
C VAL A 315 22.54 16.31 -15.88
N LYS A 316 21.79 17.19 -16.56
CA LYS A 316 21.50 18.61 -16.29
C LYS A 316 20.54 18.79 -15.10
N MET A 317 20.63 19.88 -14.33
CA MET A 317 19.57 20.28 -13.38
C MET A 317 19.13 21.73 -13.64
N ILE A 318 17.82 21.94 -13.73
CA ILE A 318 17.18 23.25 -13.72
C ILE A 318 16.45 23.43 -12.39
N ARG A 319 16.87 24.44 -11.62
CA ARG A 319 16.32 24.71 -10.29
C ARG A 319 14.90 25.24 -10.37
N GLY A 320 14.02 24.76 -9.50
CA GLY A 320 12.66 25.28 -9.33
C GLY A 320 11.69 24.98 -10.48
N GLN A 321 12.04 24.06 -11.38
CA GLN A 321 11.18 23.62 -12.50
C GLN A 321 10.63 22.20 -12.31
N GLY A 322 10.68 21.65 -11.10
CA GLY A 322 10.09 20.36 -10.73
C GLY A 322 8.60 20.45 -10.36
N MET A 323 8.10 19.49 -9.60
CA MET A 323 6.73 19.48 -9.10
C MET A 323 6.54 20.43 -7.91
N PRO A 324 5.35 21.01 -7.73
CA PRO A 324 5.04 21.79 -6.53
C PRO A 324 5.00 20.86 -5.31
N THR A 325 5.51 21.34 -4.17
CA THR A 325 5.35 20.64 -2.89
C THR A 325 3.95 20.86 -2.31
N TYR A 326 3.36 19.81 -1.72
CA TYR A 326 1.98 19.83 -1.21
C TYR A 326 1.73 20.87 -0.09
N ARG A 327 2.75 21.17 0.74
CA ARG A 327 2.60 22.03 1.94
C ARG A 327 3.25 23.40 1.82
N HIS A 328 4.40 23.44 1.18
CA HIS A 328 5.17 24.65 0.94
C HIS A 328 4.99 24.92 -0.54
N HIS A 329 4.48 26.07 -0.96
CA HIS A 329 4.19 26.35 -2.38
C HIS A 329 5.47 26.52 -3.23
N ASP A 330 6.57 25.91 -2.80
CA ASP A 330 7.83 25.80 -3.51
C ASP A 330 7.74 24.71 -4.59
N PHE A 331 8.71 24.73 -5.48
CA PHE A 331 8.86 23.75 -6.56
C PHE A 331 10.14 22.96 -6.35
N GLY A 332 10.10 21.66 -6.66
CA GLY A 332 11.31 20.85 -6.79
C GLY A 332 12.11 21.23 -8.03
N ASN A 333 13.04 20.37 -8.43
CA ASN A 333 13.94 20.59 -9.55
C ASN A 333 13.57 19.72 -10.76
N MET A 334 13.98 20.17 -11.94
CA MET A 334 13.92 19.35 -13.15
C MET A 334 15.32 18.87 -13.48
N TYR A 335 15.48 17.56 -13.64
CA TYR A 335 16.68 16.92 -14.16
C TYR A 335 16.49 16.60 -15.63
N ILE A 336 17.46 16.96 -16.45
CA ILE A 336 17.46 16.66 -17.88
C ILE A 336 18.55 15.63 -18.13
N GLN A 337 18.15 14.43 -18.53
CA GLN A 337 19.09 13.42 -19.02
C GLN A 337 19.22 13.58 -20.53
N PHE A 338 20.45 13.80 -20.99
CA PHE A 338 20.75 14.00 -22.40
C PHE A 338 21.07 12.68 -23.10
N SER A 339 20.48 12.47 -24.27
CA SER A 339 20.83 11.40 -25.20
C SER A 339 21.32 12.04 -26.49
N VAL A 340 22.56 11.74 -26.88
CA VAL A 340 23.18 12.35 -28.06
C VAL A 340 22.92 11.50 -29.29
N LYS A 341 22.20 12.05 -30.26
CA LYS A 341 21.98 11.44 -31.56
C LYS A 341 23.21 11.64 -32.44
N PHE A 342 23.83 10.53 -32.81
CA PHE A 342 24.88 10.51 -33.80
C PHE A 342 24.28 10.57 -35.21
N PRO A 343 24.99 11.17 -36.17
CA PRO A 343 24.61 11.12 -37.59
C PRO A 343 24.49 9.67 -38.09
N GLU A 344 23.72 9.49 -39.17
CA GLU A 344 23.54 8.17 -39.81
C GLU A 344 24.86 7.62 -40.39
N LYS A 345 24.88 6.30 -40.67
CA LYS A 345 26.02 5.66 -41.34
C LYS A 345 26.30 6.39 -42.66
N ASN A 346 27.57 6.73 -42.92
CA ASN A 346 28.02 7.47 -44.11
C ASN A 346 27.40 8.86 -44.30
N TRP A 347 27.08 9.57 -43.21
CA TRP A 347 26.51 10.94 -43.25
C TRP A 347 27.34 11.95 -44.05
N THR A 348 28.65 11.73 -44.23
CA THR A 348 29.49 12.48 -45.15
C THR A 348 30.50 11.57 -45.84
N GLN A 349 30.77 11.86 -47.12
CA GLN A 349 31.76 11.17 -47.95
C GLN A 349 32.96 12.06 -48.29
N ASP A 350 32.99 13.29 -47.78
CA ASP A 350 34.06 14.26 -48.06
C ASP A 350 35.27 14.04 -47.13
N PRO A 351 36.44 13.66 -47.67
CA PRO A 351 37.67 13.50 -46.88
C PRO A 351 38.10 14.78 -46.15
N ALA A 352 37.84 15.96 -46.74
CA ALA A 352 38.25 17.24 -46.15
C ALA A 352 37.48 17.54 -44.85
N ALA A 353 36.21 17.14 -44.78
CA ALA A 353 35.38 17.31 -43.58
C ALA A 353 35.95 16.50 -42.39
N PHE A 354 36.46 15.28 -42.64
CA PHE A 354 37.08 14.46 -41.60
C PHE A 354 38.41 15.04 -41.09
N GLU A 355 39.21 15.65 -41.97
CA GLU A 355 40.44 16.33 -41.55
C GLU A 355 40.16 17.54 -40.66
N VAL A 356 39.12 18.31 -40.96
CA VAL A 356 38.69 19.45 -40.13
C VAL A 356 38.23 18.95 -38.75
N LEU A 357 37.44 17.88 -38.69
CA LEU A 357 37.02 17.29 -37.40
C LEU A 357 38.22 16.82 -36.56
N ARG A 358 39.22 16.17 -37.17
CA ARG A 358 40.45 15.74 -36.48
C ARG A 358 41.29 16.91 -35.93
N LYS A 359 41.21 18.10 -36.55
CA LYS A 359 41.89 19.31 -36.08
C LYS A 359 41.15 19.99 -34.93
N VAL A 360 39.82 19.87 -34.88
CA VAL A 360 38.95 20.54 -33.90
C VAL A 360 38.80 19.72 -32.61
N LEU A 361 38.69 18.40 -32.72
CA LEU A 361 38.53 17.51 -31.58
C LEU A 361 39.88 17.15 -30.96
N PRO A 362 39.92 16.80 -29.65
CA PRO A 362 41.15 16.34 -29.00
C PRO A 362 41.73 15.12 -29.72
N SER A 363 43.06 15.06 -29.80
CA SER A 363 43.77 13.96 -30.46
C SER A 363 43.36 12.62 -29.86
N PRO A 364 43.07 11.59 -30.68
CA PRO A 364 42.65 10.30 -30.18
C PRO A 364 43.77 9.66 -29.35
N GLU A 365 43.47 9.34 -28.10
CA GLU A 365 44.34 8.48 -27.30
C GLU A 365 44.24 7.05 -27.83
N LEU A 366 45.40 6.39 -28.01
CA LEU A 366 45.42 4.99 -28.42
C LEU A 366 44.92 4.14 -27.26
N ILE A 367 43.75 3.52 -27.44
CA ILE A 367 43.22 2.55 -26.50
C ILE A 367 44.00 1.25 -26.70
N ASN A 368 44.76 0.84 -25.68
CA ASN A 368 45.58 -0.37 -25.65
C ASN A 368 46.62 -0.44 -26.78
N SER A 369 47.75 0.26 -26.59
CA SER A 369 48.89 0.13 -27.50
C SER A 369 49.57 -1.25 -27.32
N PRO A 370 49.79 -2.02 -28.40
CA PRO A 370 50.51 -3.27 -28.30
C PRO A 370 51.97 -3.03 -27.85
N PRO A 371 52.59 -3.99 -27.13
CA PRO A 371 54.03 -3.98 -26.89
C PRO A 371 54.80 -3.91 -28.21
N ALA A 372 55.98 -3.28 -28.21
CA ALA A 372 56.80 -3.07 -29.41
C ALA A 372 57.18 -4.37 -30.17
N GLU A 373 57.12 -5.52 -29.49
CA GLU A 373 57.48 -6.83 -30.02
C GLU A 373 56.26 -7.66 -30.46
N ALA A 374 55.04 -7.17 -30.21
CA ALA A 374 53.81 -7.89 -30.54
C ALA A 374 53.47 -7.72 -32.03
N MET A 375 53.25 -8.85 -32.72
CA MET A 375 52.68 -8.84 -34.07
C MET A 375 51.20 -8.48 -33.98
N THR A 376 50.74 -7.53 -34.81
CA THR A 376 49.32 -7.18 -34.93
C THR A 376 48.79 -7.73 -36.24
N GLU A 377 47.61 -8.36 -36.18
CA GLU A 377 46.88 -8.83 -37.35
C GLU A 377 45.72 -7.87 -37.62
N PRO A 378 45.50 -7.42 -38.87
CA PRO A 378 44.37 -6.56 -39.19
C PRO A 378 43.07 -7.37 -39.06
N ALA A 379 42.08 -6.78 -38.39
CA ALA A 379 40.74 -7.33 -38.29
C ALA A 379 39.73 -6.29 -38.79
N ASP A 380 38.84 -6.72 -39.67
CA ASP A 380 37.75 -5.89 -40.18
C ASP A 380 36.56 -5.96 -39.23
N LEU A 381 35.85 -4.83 -39.06
CA LEU A 381 34.62 -4.76 -38.28
C LEU A 381 33.43 -5.13 -39.17
N GLU A 382 32.64 -6.11 -38.74
CA GLU A 382 31.38 -6.50 -39.37
C GLU A 382 30.19 -6.16 -38.45
N ASP A 383 29.04 -5.83 -39.04
CA ASP A 383 27.80 -5.65 -38.28
C ASP A 383 27.34 -7.01 -37.71
N VAL A 384 26.80 -7.02 -36.49
CA VAL A 384 26.33 -8.25 -35.85
C VAL A 384 25.02 -8.72 -36.49
N ASP A 385 25.06 -9.82 -37.23
CA ASP A 385 23.87 -10.48 -37.80
C ASP A 385 23.08 -11.21 -36.71
N ASN A 386 22.03 -10.55 -36.19
CA ASN A 386 21.21 -11.08 -35.09
C ASN A 386 20.30 -12.27 -35.50
N THR A 387 20.36 -12.71 -36.76
CA THR A 387 19.59 -13.84 -37.32
C THR A 387 20.42 -15.11 -37.47
N ALA A 388 21.74 -15.05 -37.28
CA ALA A 388 22.64 -16.18 -37.44
C ALA A 388 23.18 -16.66 -36.09
N ARG A 389 22.55 -17.72 -35.55
CA ARG A 389 23.05 -18.66 -34.53
C ARG A 389 23.08 -18.19 -33.07
N GLY A 390 22.10 -18.70 -32.31
CA GLY A 390 22.41 -19.63 -31.20
C GLY A 390 23.10 -19.09 -29.95
N PHE A 391 22.78 -17.88 -29.50
CA PHE A 391 23.15 -17.41 -28.14
C PHE A 391 22.06 -17.67 -27.08
N ASN A 392 21.23 -18.71 -27.27
CA ASN A 392 20.51 -19.34 -26.16
C ASN A 392 21.39 -20.46 -25.61
N GLY A 393 22.28 -20.11 -24.68
CA GLY A 393 22.87 -21.08 -23.77
C GLY A 393 21.78 -21.60 -22.85
N ALA A 394 21.07 -22.62 -23.32
CA ALA A 394 20.21 -23.47 -22.52
C ALA A 394 21.08 -24.16 -21.45
N MET A 395 20.96 -23.73 -20.19
CA MET A 395 21.05 -24.66 -19.08
C MET A 395 19.66 -25.29 -18.94
N GLU A 396 19.36 -26.27 -19.79
CA GLU A 396 18.25 -27.19 -19.56
C GLU A 396 18.73 -28.26 -18.58
N GLU A 397 17.97 -28.39 -17.50
CA GLU A 397 18.11 -29.42 -16.48
C GLU A 397 17.96 -30.80 -17.12
N ASP A 398 18.86 -31.71 -16.77
CA ASP A 398 18.77 -33.13 -17.09
C ASP A 398 17.51 -33.73 -16.42
N GLU A 399 16.42 -33.86 -17.17
CA GLU A 399 15.38 -34.86 -16.89
C GLU A 399 15.36 -35.89 -18.03
N GLU A 400 16.05 -37.00 -17.79
CA GLU A 400 15.92 -38.24 -18.54
C GLU A 400 14.47 -38.73 -18.51
N HIS A 401 13.77 -38.66 -19.65
CA HIS A 401 12.69 -39.59 -19.92
C HIS A 401 12.79 -40.18 -21.32
N GLU A 402 13.13 -41.47 -21.31
CA GLU A 402 13.25 -42.37 -22.44
C GLU A 402 12.01 -42.42 -23.33
N HIS A 403 12.28 -42.44 -24.64
CA HIS A 403 11.62 -43.20 -25.69
C HIS A 403 10.26 -43.86 -25.36
N HIS A 404 9.25 -43.60 -26.20
CA HIS A 404 8.79 -44.58 -27.20
C HIS A 404 7.71 -43.96 -28.09
N GLY A 405 7.91 -44.03 -29.41
CA GLY A 405 7.08 -43.33 -30.39
C GLY A 405 5.77 -44.02 -30.74
N GLU A 406 4.91 -43.26 -31.43
CA GLU A 406 3.90 -43.85 -32.30
C GLU A 406 3.63 -42.98 -33.55
N ARG A 407 3.61 -43.70 -34.65
CA ARG A 407 3.52 -43.39 -36.09
C ARG A 407 2.52 -42.30 -36.49
N VAL A 408 2.97 -41.45 -37.40
CA VAL A 408 2.11 -40.64 -38.30
C VAL A 408 1.66 -41.52 -39.47
N GLN A 409 0.37 -41.52 -39.79
CA GLN A 409 -0.13 -41.83 -41.14
C GLN A 409 -0.93 -40.65 -41.66
N CYS A 410 -0.58 -40.24 -42.89
CA CYS A 410 -1.18 -39.14 -43.63
C CYS A 410 -2.41 -39.58 -44.43
N ALA A 411 -3.28 -38.59 -44.66
CA ALA A 411 -3.98 -38.25 -45.91
C ALA A 411 -5.37 -38.84 -46.24
N SER A 412 -6.21 -37.88 -46.67
CA SER A 412 -7.33 -37.90 -47.63
C SER A 412 -8.64 -38.62 -47.27
N GLN A 413 -9.68 -37.86 -46.92
CA GLN A 413 -10.66 -37.29 -47.86
C GLN A 413 -11.44 -36.16 -47.19
#